data_AF-A0A7S8MVS3-F1
#
_entry.id   AF-A0A7S8MVS3-F1
#
_cell.length_a   1.000
_cell.length_b   1.000
_cell.length_c   1.000
_cell.angle_alpha   90.00
_cell.angle_beta   90.00
_cell.angle_gamma   90.00
#
_symmetry.space_group_name_H-M   'P 1'
#
loop_
_entity.id
_entity.type
_entity.pdbx_description
1 polymer ?
#
loop_
_entity_poly.entity_id
_entity_poly.type
_entity_poly.pdbx_seq_one_letter_code
_entity_poly.pdbx_strand_id
1 'polypeptide(L)'
;MREYPWFDFDQVDFVTSDTHFSHARISELADRPFSTVAEMDAALIGRWNDVVAPDSVVLHLGDLALGAIAESLPLTAHLHGRRLLVPGNHDRVSPATQSKRAIERFLPMYEAAGWEILPEVVEGTRRGYRIIASHYPYAGDSQEQDRHTSHRPRWDDGIPLIHGHTHARDHGPNGHQFHVGVDAHDFSPVPFSVIDGWILSLPGIETRLQTAVREAREVLADLDDTPPLNMDLMFFMQAYDEIHMHLEELLAAVDEVGHLNGDEGKGSR
;
A
#
# COMPACT_ATOMS: atom_id res chain seq x y z
N MET A 1 8.68 -6.02 15.13
CA MET A 1 7.54 -5.20 15.62
C MET A 1 6.95 -4.51 14.40
N ARG A 2 5.62 -4.51 14.20
CA ARG A 2 5.02 -3.86 13.03
C ARG A 2 5.26 -2.36 13.10
N GLU A 3 5.81 -1.78 12.03
CA GLU A 3 6.16 -0.36 11.99
C GLU A 3 4.94 0.50 11.64
N TYR A 4 4.04 -0.02 10.79
CA TYR A 4 2.86 0.69 10.33
C TYR A 4 1.55 0.00 10.77
N PRO A 5 0.43 0.75 10.85
CA PRO A 5 -0.89 0.18 11.05
C PRO A 5 -1.22 -0.86 9.98
N TRP A 6 -1.83 -1.96 10.42
CA TRP A 6 -2.17 -3.08 9.54
C TRP A 6 -3.44 -2.80 8.73
N PHE A 7 -3.38 -3.07 7.43
CA PHE A 7 -4.50 -2.93 6.50
C PHE A 7 -4.70 -4.21 5.68
N ASP A 8 -5.93 -4.54 5.36
CA ASP A 8 -6.25 -5.68 4.50
C ASP A 8 -6.41 -5.19 3.06
N PHE A 9 -5.44 -5.51 2.19
CA PHE A 9 -5.46 -5.10 0.78
C PHE A 9 -6.28 -6.04 -0.10
N ASP A 10 -6.71 -7.21 0.40
CA ASP A 10 -7.59 -8.10 -0.36
C ASP A 10 -8.98 -7.49 -0.60
N GLN A 11 -9.37 -6.51 0.22
CA GLN A 11 -10.61 -5.75 0.02
C GLN A 11 -10.54 -4.72 -1.11
N VAL A 12 -9.36 -4.38 -1.65
CA VAL A 12 -9.19 -3.25 -2.58
C VAL A 12 -9.25 -3.72 -4.03
N ASP A 13 -10.08 -3.05 -4.83
CA ASP A 13 -10.26 -3.34 -6.26
C ASP A 13 -9.42 -2.43 -7.15
N PHE A 14 -9.25 -1.16 -6.77
CA PHE A 14 -8.50 -0.17 -7.54
C PHE A 14 -7.61 0.70 -6.65
N VAL A 15 -6.52 1.21 -7.24
CA VAL A 15 -5.60 2.17 -6.62
C VAL A 15 -5.37 3.37 -7.52
N THR A 16 -5.17 4.54 -6.92
CA THR A 16 -4.84 5.76 -7.66
C THR A 16 -4.20 6.79 -6.73
N SER A 17 -3.65 7.86 -7.28
CA SER A 17 -3.14 9.00 -6.50
C SER A 17 -3.18 10.28 -7.33
N ASP A 18 -2.93 11.41 -6.67
CA ASP A 18 -2.61 12.68 -7.30
C ASP A 18 -3.75 13.22 -8.20
N THR A 19 -5.03 13.00 -7.86
CA THR A 19 -6.14 13.56 -8.67
C THR A 19 -6.13 15.09 -8.70
N HIS A 20 -5.72 15.75 -7.61
CA HIS A 20 -5.63 17.21 -7.51
C HIS A 20 -6.90 17.95 -7.98
N PHE A 21 -8.08 17.48 -7.54
CA PHE A 21 -9.35 18.13 -7.85
C PHE A 21 -9.30 19.64 -7.57
N SER A 22 -9.82 20.40 -8.53
CA SER A 22 -9.89 21.86 -8.53
C SER A 22 -8.53 22.60 -8.46
N HIS A 23 -7.41 21.94 -8.76
CA HIS A 23 -6.09 22.58 -8.73
C HIS A 23 -5.81 23.37 -10.02
N ALA A 24 -6.01 24.69 -9.99
CA ALA A 24 -5.86 25.55 -11.17
C ALA A 24 -4.52 25.47 -11.91
N ARG A 25 -3.43 25.19 -11.19
CA ARG A 25 -2.08 25.17 -11.77
C ARG A 25 -1.59 23.77 -12.13
N ILE A 26 -2.31 22.70 -11.79
CA ILE A 26 -1.78 21.35 -12.02
C ILE A 26 -1.61 21.04 -13.50
N SER A 27 -2.48 21.55 -14.36
CA SER A 27 -2.33 21.36 -15.81
C SER A 27 -1.01 21.93 -16.33
N GLU A 28 -0.58 23.08 -15.82
CA GLU A 28 0.72 23.65 -16.19
C GLU A 28 1.90 22.89 -15.58
N LEU A 29 1.75 22.44 -14.31
CA LEU A 29 2.85 21.84 -13.54
C LEU A 29 3.12 20.38 -13.92
N ALA A 30 2.07 19.62 -14.24
CA ALA A 30 2.14 18.21 -14.63
C ALA A 30 1.84 18.01 -16.14
N ASP A 31 1.74 19.10 -16.90
CA ASP A 31 1.45 19.12 -18.34
C ASP A 31 0.15 18.37 -18.70
N ARG A 32 -0.88 18.45 -17.85
CA ARG A 32 -2.16 17.78 -18.10
C ARG A 32 -2.88 18.43 -19.28
N PRO A 33 -3.51 17.64 -20.17
CA PRO A 33 -4.06 18.13 -21.43
C PRO A 33 -5.46 18.76 -21.27
N PHE A 34 -5.69 19.55 -20.22
CA PHE A 34 -6.98 20.20 -19.95
C PHE A 34 -6.87 21.71 -20.02
N SER A 35 -7.79 22.34 -20.75
CA SER A 35 -7.82 23.79 -20.94
C SER A 35 -8.38 24.53 -19.74
N THR A 36 -9.22 23.86 -18.93
CA THR A 36 -9.82 24.43 -17.72
C THR A 36 -9.87 23.42 -16.59
N VAL A 37 -9.95 23.93 -15.36
CA VAL A 37 -10.14 23.11 -14.15
C VAL A 37 -11.43 22.32 -14.19
N ALA A 38 -12.52 22.94 -14.66
CA ALA A 38 -13.82 22.28 -14.76
C ALA A 38 -13.79 21.11 -15.76
N GLU A 39 -13.07 21.26 -16.87
CA GLU A 39 -12.85 20.19 -17.85
C GLU A 39 -12.04 19.04 -17.24
N MET A 40 -10.95 19.35 -16.51
CA MET A 40 -10.14 18.35 -15.81
C MET A 40 -10.97 17.59 -14.77
N ASP A 41 -11.69 18.30 -13.89
CA ASP A 41 -12.48 17.70 -12.81
C ASP A 41 -13.57 16.78 -13.40
N ALA A 42 -14.25 17.22 -14.47
CA ALA A 42 -15.25 16.40 -15.17
C ALA A 42 -14.63 15.16 -15.83
N ALA A 43 -13.45 15.29 -16.43
CA ALA A 43 -12.77 14.19 -17.09
C ALA A 43 -12.23 13.15 -16.09
N LEU A 44 -11.74 13.58 -14.93
CA LEU A 44 -11.34 12.71 -13.82
C LEU A 44 -12.54 11.90 -13.29
N ILE A 45 -13.69 12.56 -13.07
CA ILE A 45 -14.92 11.89 -12.61
C ILE A 45 -15.38 10.86 -13.65
N GLY A 46 -15.42 11.25 -14.93
CA GLY A 46 -15.82 10.35 -16.02
C GLY A 46 -14.95 9.09 -16.07
N ARG A 47 -13.63 9.27 -16.17
CA ARG A 47 -12.66 8.15 -16.26
C ARG A 47 -12.61 7.26 -15.02
N TRP A 48 -12.87 7.83 -13.85
CA TRP A 48 -13.04 7.05 -12.63
C TRP A 48 -14.28 6.18 -12.73
N ASN A 49 -15.44 6.77 -13.03
CA ASN A 49 -16.71 6.08 -13.03
C ASN A 49 -16.87 5.10 -14.20
N ASP A 50 -16.09 5.25 -15.26
CA ASP A 50 -16.01 4.32 -16.39
C ASP A 50 -15.39 2.96 -16.00
N VAL A 51 -14.51 2.92 -15.00
CA VAL A 51 -13.81 1.69 -14.57
C VAL A 51 -14.21 1.21 -13.19
N VAL A 52 -14.60 2.13 -12.29
CA VAL A 52 -14.97 1.82 -10.91
C VAL A 52 -16.48 1.62 -10.80
N ALA A 53 -16.90 0.44 -10.38
CA ALA A 53 -18.29 0.16 -10.07
C ALA A 53 -18.69 0.73 -8.70
N PRO A 54 -19.99 1.01 -8.45
CA PRO A 54 -20.45 1.59 -7.18
C PRO A 54 -20.11 0.79 -5.93
N ASP A 55 -19.93 -0.53 -6.06
CA ASP A 55 -19.60 -1.46 -4.98
C ASP A 55 -18.10 -1.78 -4.85
N SER A 56 -17.27 -1.31 -5.79
CA SER A 56 -15.82 -1.47 -5.74
C SER A 56 -15.20 -0.66 -4.59
N VAL A 57 -14.04 -1.11 -4.11
CA VAL A 57 -13.23 -0.37 -3.13
C VAL A 57 -12.02 0.25 -3.82
N VAL A 58 -11.83 1.56 -3.61
CA VAL A 58 -10.71 2.31 -4.18
C VAL A 58 -9.83 2.87 -3.08
N LEU A 59 -8.53 2.61 -3.18
CA LEU A 59 -7.51 3.19 -2.31
C LEU A 59 -6.81 4.34 -3.03
N HIS A 60 -6.98 5.55 -2.51
CA HIS A 60 -6.35 6.76 -3.01
C HIS A 60 -5.13 7.11 -2.17
N LEU A 61 -3.96 7.28 -2.79
CA LEU A 61 -2.70 7.54 -2.12
C LEU A 61 -2.36 9.03 -2.12
N GLY A 62 -3.28 9.86 -1.62
CA GLY A 62 -2.98 11.25 -1.30
C GLY A 62 -3.11 12.26 -2.44
N ASP A 63 -3.12 13.54 -2.05
CA ASP A 63 -3.26 14.72 -2.91
C ASP A 63 -4.56 14.70 -3.73
N LEU A 64 -5.66 14.46 -3.01
CA LEU A 64 -7.00 14.32 -3.57
C LEU A 64 -7.50 15.63 -4.22
N ALA A 65 -7.47 16.73 -3.45
CA ALA A 65 -8.06 18.01 -3.83
C ALA A 65 -7.25 19.19 -3.28
N LEU A 66 -6.95 20.18 -4.14
CA LEU A 66 -6.08 21.31 -3.78
C LEU A 66 -6.70 22.69 -4.02
N GLY A 67 -7.90 22.76 -4.61
CA GLY A 67 -8.66 24.00 -4.72
C GLY A 67 -9.21 24.49 -3.38
N ALA A 68 -10.26 25.31 -3.44
CA ALA A 68 -11.01 25.67 -2.24
C ALA A 68 -11.70 24.40 -1.70
N ILE A 69 -11.13 23.79 -0.66
CA ILE A 69 -11.51 22.45 -0.15
C ILE A 69 -13.02 22.29 0.10
N ALA A 70 -13.70 23.33 0.57
CA ALA A 70 -15.14 23.31 0.80
C ALA A 70 -15.97 23.17 -0.49
N GLU A 71 -15.42 23.56 -1.64
CA GLU A 71 -16.02 23.44 -2.97
C GLU A 71 -15.49 22.20 -3.72
N SER A 72 -14.22 21.85 -3.52
CA SER A 72 -13.56 20.74 -4.21
C SER A 72 -13.97 19.37 -3.70
N LEU A 73 -14.08 19.17 -2.37
CA LEU A 73 -14.47 17.86 -1.82
C LEU A 73 -15.86 17.39 -2.26
N PRO A 74 -16.91 18.24 -2.31
CA PRO A 74 -18.20 17.85 -2.86
C PRO A 74 -18.17 17.29 -4.30
N LEU A 75 -17.20 17.71 -5.13
CA LEU A 75 -17.05 17.13 -6.48
C LEU A 75 -16.72 15.63 -6.40
N THR A 76 -15.85 15.25 -5.45
CA THR A 76 -15.40 13.87 -5.27
C THR A 76 -16.51 12.93 -4.80
N ALA A 77 -17.62 13.46 -4.25
CA ALA A 77 -18.77 12.66 -3.85
C ALA A 77 -19.43 11.92 -5.03
N HIS A 78 -19.24 12.40 -6.26
CA HIS A 78 -19.74 11.79 -7.50
C HIS A 78 -18.92 10.58 -7.97
N LEU A 79 -17.76 10.31 -7.35
CA LEU A 79 -16.94 9.15 -7.67
C LEU A 79 -17.62 7.87 -7.16
N HIS A 80 -17.65 6.83 -7.99
CA HIS A 80 -18.14 5.51 -7.62
C HIS A 80 -17.20 4.81 -6.63
N GLY A 81 -17.76 3.84 -5.90
CA GLY A 81 -17.05 2.96 -5.00
C GLY A 81 -16.96 3.46 -3.55
N ARG A 82 -16.55 2.56 -2.66
CA ARG A 82 -16.09 2.89 -1.31
C ARG A 82 -14.66 3.43 -1.41
N ARG A 83 -14.42 4.63 -0.89
CA ARG A 83 -13.18 5.36 -1.11
C ARG A 83 -12.38 5.48 0.19
N LEU A 84 -11.16 4.98 0.16
CA LEU A 84 -10.19 5.04 1.25
C LEU A 84 -9.09 6.03 0.85
N LEU A 85 -8.67 6.91 1.75
CA LEU A 85 -7.60 7.89 1.50
C LEU A 85 -6.44 7.67 2.46
N VAL A 86 -5.27 7.34 1.92
CA VAL A 86 -3.97 7.53 2.59
C VAL A 86 -3.52 8.96 2.28
N PRO A 87 -3.48 9.89 3.26
CA PRO A 87 -3.27 11.31 2.98
C PRO A 87 -1.89 11.64 2.38
N GLY A 88 -1.88 12.55 1.40
CA GLY A 88 -0.67 13.16 0.83
C GLY A 88 -0.37 14.53 1.45
N ASN A 89 0.80 15.10 1.16
CA ASN A 89 1.24 16.38 1.77
C ASN A 89 0.27 17.54 1.52
N HIS A 90 -0.50 17.52 0.43
CA HIS A 90 -1.43 18.60 0.12
C HIS A 90 -2.82 18.40 0.73
N ASP A 91 -3.13 17.22 1.26
CA ASP A 91 -4.40 16.97 1.93
C ASP A 91 -4.48 17.69 3.28
N ARG A 92 -5.65 18.28 3.56
CA ARG A 92 -5.88 18.99 4.84
C ARG A 92 -6.04 18.07 6.04
N VAL A 93 -6.02 16.76 5.80
CA VAL A 93 -6.05 15.71 6.81
C VAL A 93 -4.70 15.02 6.98
N SER A 94 -3.63 15.47 6.32
CA SER A 94 -2.28 14.89 6.47
C SER A 94 -1.55 15.37 7.74
N PRO A 95 -1.16 14.45 8.65
CA PRO A 95 -0.25 14.73 9.75
C PRO A 95 1.11 15.32 9.34
N ALA A 96 1.60 15.07 8.12
CA ALA A 96 2.88 15.57 7.63
C ALA A 96 2.91 17.09 7.45
N THR A 97 1.79 17.70 7.10
CA THR A 97 1.74 19.14 6.79
C THR A 97 0.72 19.92 7.61
N GLN A 98 -0.16 19.25 8.34
CA GLN A 98 -1.24 19.88 9.09
C GLN A 98 -1.10 19.67 10.59
N SER A 99 -1.46 20.70 11.36
CA SER A 99 -1.62 20.57 12.81
C SER A 99 -2.83 19.68 13.14
N LYS A 100 -2.82 19.01 14.30
CA LYS A 100 -3.97 18.20 14.78
C LYS A 100 -5.29 18.95 14.74
N ARG A 101 -5.29 20.23 15.16
CA ARG A 101 -6.48 21.09 15.13
C ARG A 101 -6.99 21.35 13.71
N ALA A 102 -6.09 21.47 12.74
CA ALA A 102 -6.47 21.63 11.33
C ALA A 102 -7.08 20.33 10.80
N ILE A 103 -6.48 19.18 11.10
CA ILE A 103 -7.00 17.86 10.73
C ILE A 103 -8.41 17.67 11.30
N GLU A 104 -8.60 17.88 12.61
CA GLU A 104 -9.92 17.79 13.28
C GLU A 104 -10.98 18.71 12.65
N ARG A 105 -10.57 19.88 12.14
CA ARG A 105 -11.46 20.82 11.45
C ARG A 105 -11.91 20.32 10.08
N PHE A 106 -11.01 19.69 9.31
CA PHE A 106 -11.28 19.30 7.93
C PHE A 106 -11.76 17.86 7.78
N LEU A 107 -11.43 16.96 8.70
CA LEU A 107 -11.82 15.55 8.67
C LEU A 107 -13.33 15.35 8.41
N PRO A 108 -14.26 16.06 9.07
CA PRO A 108 -15.69 15.88 8.80
C PRO A 108 -16.10 16.22 7.37
N MET A 109 -15.36 17.09 6.67
CA MET A 109 -15.65 17.43 5.27
C MET A 109 -15.26 16.30 4.31
N TYR A 110 -14.15 15.61 4.58
CA TYR A 110 -13.74 14.44 3.81
C TYR A 110 -14.73 13.28 4.04
N GLU A 111 -15.10 13.02 5.30
CA GLU A 111 -16.08 11.99 5.66
C GLU A 111 -17.46 12.28 5.04
N ALA A 112 -17.92 13.54 5.06
CA ALA A 112 -19.17 13.94 4.40
C ALA A 112 -19.13 13.78 2.88
N ALA A 113 -17.95 13.88 2.25
CA ALA A 113 -17.75 13.56 0.84
C ALA A 113 -17.61 12.05 0.57
N GLY A 114 -17.67 11.23 1.62
CA GLY A 114 -17.66 9.76 1.54
C GLY A 114 -16.28 9.14 1.44
N TRP A 115 -15.28 9.78 2.08
CA TRP A 115 -13.92 9.27 2.22
C TRP A 115 -13.68 8.72 3.63
N GLU A 116 -13.10 7.53 3.70
CA GLU A 116 -12.53 6.97 4.93
C GLU A 116 -11.04 7.31 4.99
N ILE A 117 -10.61 8.01 6.04
CA ILE A 117 -9.22 8.48 6.16
C ILE A 117 -8.37 7.42 6.88
N LEU A 118 -7.33 6.96 6.20
CA LEU A 118 -6.33 6.02 6.71
C LEU A 118 -5.09 6.77 7.25
N PRO A 119 -4.20 6.08 7.99
CA PRO A 119 -2.87 6.59 8.31
C PRO A 119 -2.03 6.92 7.06
N GLU A 120 -1.02 7.79 7.20
CA GLU A 120 -0.13 8.23 6.08
C GLU A 120 0.69 7.11 5.43
N VAL A 121 0.90 6.04 6.19
CA VAL A 121 1.52 4.81 5.71
C VAL A 121 0.74 3.65 6.31
N VAL A 122 0.31 2.72 5.47
CA VAL A 122 -0.32 1.47 5.90
C VAL A 122 0.45 0.28 5.33
N GLU A 123 0.57 -0.76 6.14
CA GLU A 123 1.21 -2.02 5.76
C GLU A 123 0.18 -3.14 5.85
N GLY A 124 0.26 -4.14 4.98
CA GLY A 124 -0.73 -5.20 4.98
C GLY A 124 -0.34 -6.38 4.12
N THR A 125 -1.34 -7.19 3.80
CA THR A 125 -1.20 -8.26 2.81
C THR A 125 -2.21 -8.13 1.69
N ARG A 126 -1.75 -8.48 0.48
CA ARG A 126 -2.56 -8.74 -0.71
C ARG A 126 -2.22 -10.15 -1.17
N ARG A 127 -3.19 -11.08 -1.17
CA ARG A 127 -3.00 -12.49 -1.56
C ARG A 127 -1.83 -13.16 -0.83
N GLY A 128 -1.68 -12.81 0.45
CA GLY A 128 -0.59 -13.30 1.31
C GLY A 128 0.77 -12.58 1.15
N TYR A 129 0.97 -11.77 0.10
CA TYR A 129 2.19 -10.97 -0.08
C TYR A 129 2.13 -9.69 0.74
N ARG A 130 3.23 -9.33 1.41
CA ARG A 130 3.32 -8.04 2.11
C ARG A 130 3.33 -6.90 1.10
N ILE A 131 2.67 -5.80 1.45
CA ILE A 131 2.63 -4.58 0.65
C ILE A 131 2.51 -3.37 1.59
N ILE A 132 3.14 -2.27 1.20
CA ILE A 132 3.01 -0.96 1.84
C ILE A 132 2.32 -0.01 0.87
N ALA A 133 1.48 0.87 1.41
CA ALA A 133 0.91 1.98 0.66
C ALA A 133 1.22 3.30 1.37
N SER A 134 1.74 4.26 0.61
CA SER A 134 2.00 5.62 1.06
C SER A 134 1.84 6.57 -0.12
N HIS A 135 1.56 7.84 0.14
CA HIS A 135 1.65 8.85 -0.91
C HIS A 135 3.08 8.97 -1.45
N TYR A 136 4.10 8.89 -0.57
CA TYR A 136 5.49 9.08 -0.94
C TYR A 136 6.19 7.77 -1.38
N PRO A 137 7.12 7.83 -2.36
CA PRO A 137 7.98 6.70 -2.70
C PRO A 137 9.09 6.47 -1.65
N TYR A 138 9.75 5.31 -1.70
CA TYR A 138 10.95 5.03 -0.90
C TYR A 138 12.06 6.04 -1.18
N ALA A 139 12.29 6.34 -2.46
CA ALA A 139 13.26 7.32 -2.92
C ALA A 139 12.76 8.05 -4.18
N GLY A 140 13.24 9.29 -4.36
CA GLY A 140 12.87 10.15 -5.49
C GLY A 140 11.70 11.09 -5.18
N ASP A 141 11.64 12.20 -5.88
CA ASP A 141 10.60 13.23 -5.78
C ASP A 141 10.38 13.84 -7.18
N SER A 142 9.33 14.65 -7.31
CA SER A 142 9.08 15.51 -8.50
C SER A 142 10.19 16.54 -8.77
N GLN A 143 11.12 16.72 -7.83
CA GLN A 143 12.27 17.63 -7.90
C GLN A 143 13.56 16.87 -7.59
N GLU A 144 14.73 17.43 -7.92
CA GLU A 144 16.04 16.78 -7.69
C GLU A 144 16.35 16.46 -6.21
N GLN A 145 15.58 16.99 -5.26
CA GLN A 145 15.76 16.78 -3.81
C GLN A 145 14.51 16.14 -3.19
N ASP A 146 14.72 15.12 -2.37
CA ASP A 146 13.68 14.47 -1.60
C ASP A 146 13.07 15.43 -0.57
N ARG A 147 11.76 15.69 -0.66
CA ARG A 147 10.99 16.40 0.36
C ARG A 147 10.24 15.42 1.26
N HIS A 148 9.82 15.92 2.43
CA HIS A 148 9.03 15.17 3.42
C HIS A 148 9.66 13.84 3.89
N THR A 149 10.99 13.78 3.95
CA THR A 149 11.77 12.56 4.25
C THR A 149 11.38 11.86 5.55
N SER A 150 10.84 12.56 6.55
CA SER A 150 10.36 11.96 7.81
C SER A 150 9.00 11.26 7.71
N HIS A 151 8.26 11.43 6.61
CA HIS A 151 6.95 10.82 6.36
C HIS A 151 6.99 9.77 5.25
N ARG A 152 8.19 9.52 4.69
CA ARG A 152 8.42 8.46 3.71
C ARG A 152 8.51 7.11 4.41
N PRO A 153 8.15 6.02 3.73
CA PRO A 153 8.58 4.69 4.12
C PRO A 153 10.10 4.68 4.34
N ARG A 154 10.56 4.05 5.41
CA ARG A 154 11.85 4.37 6.02
C ARG A 154 13.07 3.97 5.17
N TRP A 155 12.99 2.82 4.50
CA TRP A 155 13.96 2.33 3.51
C TRP A 155 13.34 1.19 2.70
N ASP A 156 13.89 0.93 1.52
CA ASP A 156 13.54 -0.25 0.71
C ASP A 156 14.22 -1.50 1.28
N ASP A 157 13.46 -2.29 2.06
CA ASP A 157 13.85 -3.60 2.60
C ASP A 157 13.32 -4.77 1.76
N GLY A 158 12.92 -4.51 0.51
CA GLY A 158 12.36 -5.53 -0.39
C GLY A 158 10.84 -5.66 -0.33
N ILE A 159 10.15 -4.89 0.52
CA ILE A 159 8.68 -4.90 0.57
C ILE A 159 8.12 -4.07 -0.61
N PRO A 160 7.17 -4.60 -1.39
CA PRO A 160 6.50 -3.84 -2.43
C PRO A 160 5.76 -2.61 -1.88
N LEU A 161 6.01 -1.45 -2.47
CA LEU A 161 5.36 -0.18 -2.15
C LEU A 161 4.52 0.32 -3.34
N ILE A 162 3.26 0.70 -3.10
CA ILE A 162 2.49 1.51 -4.05
C ILE A 162 2.52 2.98 -3.62
N HIS A 163 2.72 3.90 -4.58
CA HIS A 163 2.87 5.33 -4.27
C HIS A 163 2.39 6.32 -5.35
N GLY A 164 2.26 7.58 -4.97
CA GLY A 164 1.95 8.73 -5.83
C GLY A 164 3.09 9.76 -5.89
N HIS A 165 2.74 11.03 -5.71
CA HIS A 165 3.60 12.18 -5.39
C HIS A 165 4.51 12.69 -6.51
N THR A 166 5.09 11.79 -7.31
CA THR A 166 6.17 12.18 -8.24
C THR A 166 5.67 12.88 -9.50
N HIS A 167 4.40 12.72 -9.86
CA HIS A 167 3.83 13.12 -11.16
C HIS A 167 4.64 12.61 -12.36
N ALA A 168 5.42 11.53 -12.18
CA ALA A 168 6.15 10.93 -13.28
C ALA A 168 5.15 10.31 -14.25
N ARG A 169 5.40 10.49 -15.55
CA ARG A 169 4.54 9.97 -16.62
C ARG A 169 4.84 8.53 -16.97
N ASP A 170 6.01 8.05 -16.58
CA ASP A 170 6.36 6.65 -16.72
C ASP A 170 5.50 5.85 -15.72
N HIS A 171 4.64 4.99 -16.26
CA HIS A 171 3.72 4.21 -15.46
C HIS A 171 4.42 3.00 -14.83
N GLY A 172 4.03 2.71 -13.60
CA GLY A 172 4.23 1.39 -13.01
C GLY A 172 5.56 1.21 -12.26
N PRO A 173 6.27 0.09 -12.47
CA PRO A 173 7.26 -0.38 -11.51
C PRO A 173 8.63 0.26 -11.67
N ASN A 174 9.24 0.62 -10.55
CA ASN A 174 10.64 1.00 -10.42
C ASN A 174 11.22 0.30 -9.19
N GLY A 175 11.92 -0.82 -9.39
CA GLY A 175 12.37 -1.67 -8.27
C GLY A 175 11.18 -2.19 -7.45
N HIS A 176 11.24 -2.02 -6.13
CA HIS A 176 10.17 -2.42 -5.21
C HIS A 176 9.08 -1.36 -4.99
N GLN A 177 9.00 -0.35 -5.86
CA GLN A 177 7.91 0.65 -5.81
C GLN A 177 7.14 0.73 -7.12
N PHE A 178 5.84 1.02 -7.05
CA PHE A 178 4.95 1.15 -8.19
C PHE A 178 4.18 2.46 -8.11
N HIS A 179 4.34 3.31 -9.12
CA HIS A 179 3.66 4.60 -9.17
C HIS A 179 2.22 4.43 -9.69
N VAL A 180 1.23 4.95 -8.96
CA VAL A 180 -0.21 4.91 -9.27
C VAL A 180 -0.84 6.30 -9.49
N GLY A 181 -0.03 7.33 -9.74
CA GLY A 181 -0.52 8.69 -9.97
C GLY A 181 -1.28 8.80 -11.28
N VAL A 182 -2.38 9.56 -11.30
CA VAL A 182 -3.26 9.71 -12.47
C VAL A 182 -2.54 10.19 -13.74
N ASP A 183 -1.45 10.93 -13.59
CA ASP A 183 -0.66 11.46 -14.70
C ASP A 183 0.07 10.37 -15.51
N ALA A 184 0.29 9.19 -14.91
CA ALA A 184 0.89 8.04 -15.56
C ALA A 184 -0.14 7.05 -16.12
N HIS A 185 -1.39 7.09 -15.64
CA HIS A 185 -2.40 6.06 -15.89
C HIS A 185 -3.64 6.62 -16.59
N ASP A 186 -3.42 7.47 -17.59
CA ASP A 186 -4.47 8.06 -18.44
C ASP A 186 -5.61 8.73 -17.65
N PHE A 187 -5.31 9.26 -16.46
CA PHE A 187 -6.28 9.86 -15.54
C PHE A 187 -7.38 8.91 -15.05
N SER A 188 -7.08 7.61 -14.94
CA SER A 188 -8.00 6.57 -14.48
C SER A 188 -7.41 5.74 -13.32
N PRO A 189 -8.23 5.25 -12.37
CA PRO A 189 -7.78 4.31 -11.36
C PRO A 189 -7.20 3.01 -11.95
N VAL A 190 -6.12 2.52 -11.35
CA VAL A 190 -5.45 1.29 -11.77
C VAL A 190 -6.13 0.09 -11.11
N PRO A 191 -6.58 -0.93 -11.85
CA PRO A 191 -7.05 -2.18 -11.26
C PRO A 191 -5.98 -2.82 -10.40
N PHE A 192 -6.31 -3.26 -9.19
CA PHE A 192 -5.33 -3.88 -8.28
C PHE A 192 -4.73 -5.16 -8.86
N SER A 193 -5.40 -5.82 -9.81
CA SER A 193 -4.85 -6.95 -10.56
C SER A 193 -3.56 -6.63 -11.34
N VAL A 194 -3.36 -5.37 -11.74
CA VAL A 194 -2.10 -4.90 -12.32
C VAL A 194 -0.98 -4.90 -11.27
N ILE A 195 -1.30 -4.44 -10.05
CA ILE A 195 -0.38 -4.47 -8.91
C ILE A 195 -0.07 -5.92 -8.51
N ASP A 196 -1.08 -6.79 -8.50
CA ASP A 196 -0.91 -8.23 -8.25
C ASP A 196 0.09 -8.84 -9.25
N GLY A 197 -0.05 -8.52 -10.54
CA GLY A 197 0.86 -8.98 -11.60
C GLY A 197 2.29 -8.47 -11.42
N TRP A 198 2.44 -7.22 -10.99
CA TRP A 198 3.76 -6.65 -10.68
C TRP A 198 4.41 -7.31 -9.46
N ILE A 199 3.69 -7.47 -8.34
CA ILE A 199 4.24 -8.11 -7.12
C ILE A 199 4.78 -9.50 -7.46
N LEU A 200 4.03 -10.29 -8.23
CA LEU A 200 4.45 -11.63 -8.66
C LEU A 200 5.67 -11.63 -9.59
N SER A 201 5.98 -10.51 -10.23
CA SER A 201 7.16 -10.37 -11.10
C SER A 201 8.44 -10.01 -10.33
N LEU A 202 8.33 -9.64 -9.04
CA LEU A 202 9.48 -9.23 -8.24
C LEU A 202 10.40 -10.43 -7.93
N PRO A 203 11.72 -10.29 -8.14
CA PRO A 203 12.66 -11.36 -7.85
C PRO A 203 12.66 -11.76 -6.37
N GLY A 204 12.49 -13.05 -6.09
CA GLY A 204 12.55 -13.58 -4.72
C GLY A 204 11.35 -13.20 -3.83
N ILE A 205 10.25 -12.74 -4.42
CA ILE A 205 9.05 -12.39 -3.66
C ILE A 205 8.48 -13.62 -2.92
N GLU A 206 8.31 -13.47 -1.62
CA GLU A 206 7.72 -14.48 -0.73
C GLU A 206 6.41 -13.95 -0.15
N THR A 207 5.46 -14.85 0.09
CA THR A 207 4.32 -14.53 0.95
C THR A 207 4.80 -14.34 2.38
N ARG A 208 4.01 -13.61 3.18
CA ARG A 208 4.27 -13.43 4.61
C ARG A 208 4.39 -14.77 5.35
N LEU A 209 3.65 -15.80 4.90
CA LEU A 209 3.72 -17.13 5.48
C LEU A 209 5.05 -17.81 5.15
N GLN A 210 5.49 -17.78 3.89
CA GLN A 210 6.77 -18.35 3.47
C GLN A 210 7.94 -17.70 4.21
N THR A 211 7.97 -16.37 4.31
CA THR A 211 8.99 -15.65 5.06
C THR A 211 8.99 -16.05 6.54
N ALA A 212 7.82 -16.14 7.17
CA ALA A 212 7.72 -16.54 8.57
C ALA A 212 8.19 -17.99 8.80
N VAL A 213 7.89 -18.91 7.88
CA VAL A 213 8.39 -20.29 7.97
C VAL A 213 9.90 -20.34 7.80
N ARG A 214 10.46 -19.62 6.82
CA ARG A 214 11.91 -19.55 6.60
C ARG A 214 12.64 -19.00 7.83
N GLU A 215 12.18 -17.87 8.38
CA GLU A 215 12.75 -17.28 9.60
C GLU A 215 12.64 -18.24 10.80
N ALA A 216 11.51 -18.95 10.93
CA ALA A 216 11.35 -19.95 12.00
C ALA A 216 12.33 -21.12 11.86
N ARG A 217 12.60 -21.58 10.63
CA ARG A 217 13.62 -22.62 10.35
C ARG A 217 15.03 -22.13 10.68
N GLU A 218 15.36 -20.88 10.36
CA GLU A 218 16.65 -20.27 10.71
C GLU A 218 16.83 -20.22 12.24
N VAL A 219 15.81 -19.77 12.97
CA VAL A 219 15.83 -19.75 14.45
C VAL A 219 15.98 -21.16 15.04
N LEU A 220 15.30 -22.15 14.44
CA LEU A 220 15.37 -23.54 14.90
C LEU A 220 16.76 -24.14 14.65
N ALA A 221 17.38 -23.85 13.51
CA ALA A 221 18.74 -24.30 13.19
C ALA A 221 19.81 -23.70 14.13
N ASP A 222 19.57 -22.49 14.64
CA ASP A 222 20.45 -21.79 15.58
C ASP A 222 20.14 -22.11 17.06
N LEU A 223 19.21 -23.04 17.33
CA LEU A 223 18.80 -23.38 18.69
C LEU A 223 19.93 -24.10 19.45
N ASP A 224 20.41 -23.49 20.55
CA ASP A 224 21.51 -24.02 21.36
C ASP A 224 21.15 -25.36 22.04
N ASP A 225 21.93 -26.39 21.74
CA ASP A 225 21.83 -27.74 22.32
C ASP A 225 22.70 -27.92 23.58
N THR A 226 23.24 -26.82 24.13
CA THR A 226 24.03 -26.85 25.36
C THR A 226 23.11 -26.94 26.59
N PRO A 227 23.21 -28.01 27.42
CA PRO A 227 22.43 -28.11 28.63
C PRO A 227 22.86 -27.08 29.68
N PRO A 228 21.94 -26.56 30.51
CA PRO A 228 22.29 -25.76 31.68
C PRO A 228 23.21 -26.54 32.65
N LEU A 229 24.12 -25.83 33.34
CA LEU A 229 25.14 -26.41 34.24
C LEU A 229 24.66 -27.45 35.28
N ASN A 230 23.36 -27.46 35.61
CA ASN A 230 22.76 -28.35 36.62
C ASN A 230 21.74 -29.34 36.04
N MET A 231 21.70 -29.52 34.72
CA MET A 231 20.75 -30.42 34.05
C MET A 231 21.44 -31.70 33.56
N ASP A 232 20.74 -32.83 33.65
CA ASP A 232 21.21 -34.09 33.08
C ASP A 232 21.22 -34.00 31.55
N LEU A 233 22.38 -34.28 30.94
CA LEU A 233 22.60 -34.16 29.50
C LEU A 233 21.64 -35.05 28.70
N MET A 234 21.41 -36.29 29.14
CA MET A 234 20.57 -37.23 28.41
C MET A 234 19.10 -36.82 28.46
N PHE A 235 18.63 -36.36 29.62
CA PHE A 235 17.29 -35.82 29.77
C PHE A 235 17.09 -34.54 28.95
N PHE A 236 18.07 -33.64 28.95
CA PHE A 236 18.04 -32.41 28.16
C PHE A 236 18.00 -32.70 26.66
N MET A 237 18.90 -33.56 26.15
CA MET A 237 18.94 -33.91 24.73
C MET A 237 17.66 -34.59 24.27
N GLN A 238 17.08 -35.49 25.08
CA GLN A 238 15.79 -36.11 24.73
C GLN A 238 14.67 -35.07 24.58
N ALA A 239 14.58 -34.12 25.51
CA ALA A 239 13.59 -33.04 25.44
C ALA A 239 13.86 -32.07 24.28
N TYR A 240 15.13 -31.76 24.03
CA TYR A 240 15.57 -30.93 22.90
C TYR A 240 15.17 -31.57 21.57
N ASP A 241 15.49 -32.85 21.37
CA ASP A 241 15.17 -33.60 20.16
C ASP A 241 13.65 -33.69 19.93
N GLU A 242 12.89 -33.93 21.00
CA GLU A 242 11.42 -34.00 20.93
C GLU A 242 10.80 -32.65 20.53
N ILE A 243 11.28 -31.54 21.12
CA ILE A 243 10.83 -30.20 20.75
C ILE A 243 11.22 -29.87 19.31
N HIS A 244 12.47 -30.14 18.91
CA HIS A 244 12.95 -29.85 17.57
C HIS A 244 12.17 -30.66 16.52
N MET A 245 11.91 -31.94 16.77
CA MET A 245 11.11 -32.80 15.89
C MET A 245 9.70 -32.24 15.70
N HIS A 246 9.00 -31.89 16.79
CA HIS A 246 7.63 -31.38 16.69
C HIS A 246 7.54 -29.99 16.06
N LEU A 247 8.55 -29.14 16.25
CA LEU A 247 8.63 -27.85 15.55
C LEU A 247 8.84 -28.05 14.04
N GLU A 248 9.69 -28.99 13.63
CA GLU A 248 9.88 -29.34 12.22
C GLU A 248 8.61 -29.91 11.59
N GLU A 249 7.91 -30.82 12.28
CA GLU A 249 6.62 -31.37 11.84
C GLU A 249 5.58 -30.26 11.63
N LEU A 250 5.52 -29.30 12.56
CA LEU A 250 4.61 -28.16 12.44
C LEU A 250 4.94 -27.28 11.23
N LEU A 251 6.23 -26.94 11.03
CA LEU A 251 6.66 -26.11 9.92
C LEU A 251 6.40 -26.81 8.57
N ALA A 252 6.63 -28.13 8.49
CA ALA A 252 6.30 -28.92 7.31
C ALA A 252 4.79 -28.93 7.01
N ALA A 253 3.95 -29.10 8.03
CA ALA A 253 2.49 -29.06 7.86
C ALA A 253 1.99 -27.68 7.40
N VAL A 254 2.59 -26.60 7.91
CA VAL A 254 2.27 -25.22 7.48
C VAL A 254 2.70 -24.97 6.04
N ASP A 255 3.87 -25.47 5.63
CA ASP A 255 4.34 -25.40 4.25
C ASP A 255 3.36 -26.11 3.29
N GLU A 256 2.91 -27.31 3.63
CA GLU A 256 1.94 -28.08 2.81
C GLU A 256 0.61 -27.33 2.63
N VAL A 257 0.08 -26.72 3.69
CA VAL A 257 -1.15 -25.91 3.62
C VAL A 257 -0.94 -24.63 2.79
N GLY A 258 0.24 -24.01 2.88
CA GLY A 258 0.61 -22.87 2.06
C GLY A 258 0.67 -23.20 0.56
N HIS A 259 1.15 -24.40 0.20
CA HIS A 259 1.21 -24.86 -1.19
C HIS A 259 -0.17 -25.19 -1.76
N LEU A 260 -1.05 -25.83 -0.98
CA LEU A 260 -2.41 -26.16 -1.41
C LEU A 260 -3.25 -24.92 -1.72
N ASN A 261 -3.15 -23.87 -0.90
CA ASN A 261 -3.86 -22.61 -1.13
C ASN A 261 -3.26 -21.76 -2.27
N GLY A 262 -1.97 -21.94 -2.57
CA GLY A 262 -1.29 -21.24 -3.67
C GLY A 262 -1.63 -21.77 -5.06
N ASP A 263 -2.03 -23.04 -5.17
CA ASP A 263 -2.33 -23.69 -6.45
C ASP A 263 -3.79 -23.49 -6.91
N GLU A 264 -4.74 -23.27 -5.99
CA GLU A 264 -6.13 -22.94 -6.34
C GLU A 264 -6.25 -21.60 -7.11
N GLY A 265 -5.28 -20.69 -6.96
CA GLY A 265 -5.20 -19.44 -7.72
C GLY A 265 -4.68 -19.55 -9.16
N LYS A 266 -4.10 -20.70 -9.55
CA LYS A 266 -3.58 -20.95 -10.92
C LYS A 266 -4.56 -21.76 -11.80
N GLY A 267 -5.64 -22.27 -11.20
CA GLY A 267 -6.60 -23.18 -11.83
C GLY A 267 -7.94 -22.56 -12.20
N SER A 268 -7.97 -21.35 -12.76
CA SER A 268 -9.17 -20.87 -13.47
C SER A 268 -8.77 -19.89 -14.58
N ARG A 269 -8.49 -20.46 -15.75
CA ARG A 269 -8.50 -19.76 -17.05
C ARG A 269 -9.69 -20.25 -17.83
#